data_AF-A0A661HPP0-F1
#
_entry.id   AF-A0A661HPP0-F1
#
_cell.length_a   1.000
_cell.length_b   1.000
_cell.length_c   1.000
_cell.angle_alpha   90.00
_cell.angle_beta   90.00
_cell.angle_gamma   90.00
#
_symmetry.space_group_name_H-M   'P 1'
#
loop_
_entity.id
_entity.type
_entity.pdbx_description
1 polymer ?
#
loop_
_entity_poly.entity_id
_entity_poly.type
_entity_poly.pdbx_seq_one_letter_code
_entity_poly.pdbx_strand_id
1 'polypeptide(L)'
;MAKIQLSTRVTLDITENGKVVDTFKISFREPSKRQQREIGKENEEILDLFKKSQSLDRRLEVTEAKVSALKELENAKELLTTAKSLDKLYIDRDNIEDRFIDLGGFEKMLEASRLTFGHAVSGEDKDRLRDFIEDQSDYSIIMGAIAEDAKEQRGK
;
A
#
# COMPACT_ATOMS: atom_id res chain seq x y z
N MET A 1 10.47 -31.45 6.18
CA MET A 1 11.58 -30.99 7.04
C MET A 1 11.31 -29.54 7.44
N ALA A 2 11.48 -29.20 8.72
CA ALA A 2 11.39 -27.81 9.16
C ALA A 2 12.64 -27.04 8.71
N LYS A 3 12.48 -25.90 8.05
CA LYS A 3 13.57 -25.00 7.69
C LYS A 3 13.74 -24.00 8.83
N ILE A 4 14.92 -23.97 9.44
CA ILE A 4 15.25 -22.95 10.44
C ILE A 4 15.57 -21.65 9.70
N GLN A 5 14.92 -20.56 10.08
CA GLN A 5 15.15 -19.23 9.50
C GLN A 5 15.54 -18.29 10.64
N LEU A 6 16.72 -17.68 10.52
CA LEU A 6 17.22 -16.71 11.49
C LEU A 6 16.56 -15.35 11.25
N SER A 7 16.28 -14.63 12.33
CA SER A 7 15.81 -13.25 12.28
C SER A 7 16.97 -12.32 11.92
N THR A 8 16.70 -11.29 11.10
CA THR A 8 17.68 -10.26 10.74
C THR A 8 17.57 -9.11 11.75
N ARG A 9 18.69 -8.63 12.29
CA ARG A 9 18.70 -7.42 13.12
C ARG A 9 18.67 -6.21 12.20
N VAL A 10 17.71 -5.31 12.43
CA VAL A 10 17.53 -4.09 11.65
C VAL A 10 17.61 -2.90 12.61
N THR A 11 18.35 -1.88 12.20
CA THR A 11 18.37 -0.58 12.89
C THR A 11 17.65 0.41 11.99
N LEU A 12 16.58 1.01 12.48
CA LEU A 12 15.83 2.05 11.79
C LEU A 12 16.21 3.39 12.39
N ASP A 13 16.80 4.26 11.58
CA ASP A 13 17.07 5.65 11.95
C ASP A 13 16.01 6.55 11.32
N ILE A 14 15.23 7.25 12.16
CA ILE A 14 14.30 8.28 11.71
C ILE A 14 15.07 9.58 11.59
N THR A 15 14.97 10.22 10.43
CA THR A 15 15.67 11.48 10.16
C THR A 15 14.71 12.61 9.84
N GLU A 16 14.95 13.76 10.44
CA GLU A 16 14.27 15.03 10.13
C GLU A 16 15.31 16.08 9.77
N ASN A 17 15.10 16.75 8.63
CA ASN A 17 16.04 17.76 8.12
C ASN A 17 17.51 17.27 8.06
N GLY A 18 17.69 15.99 7.73
CA GLY A 18 19.01 15.35 7.62
C GLY A 18 19.68 15.00 8.95
N LYS A 19 19.00 15.14 10.09
CA LYS A 19 19.49 14.71 11.41
C LYS A 19 18.69 13.53 11.91
N VAL A 20 19.36 12.55 12.51
CA VAL A 20 18.70 11.42 13.19
C VAL A 20 18.00 11.95 14.44
N VAL A 21 16.69 11.72 14.54
CA VAL A 21 15.84 12.14 15.66
C VAL A 21 15.40 10.96 16.52
N ASP A 22 15.31 9.75 15.96
CA ASP A 22 15.08 8.52 16.73
C ASP A 22 15.77 7.33 16.06
N THR A 23 16.08 6.30 16.85
CA THR A 23 16.69 5.05 16.40
C THR A 23 15.98 3.88 17.08
N PHE A 24 15.55 2.89 16.27
CA PHE A 24 14.90 1.68 16.74
C PHE A 24 15.73 0.44 16.39
N LYS A 25 16.02 -0.39 17.39
CA LYS A 25 16.71 -1.68 17.23
C LYS A 25 15.70 -2.82 17.30
N ILE A 26 15.40 -3.38 16.13
CA ILE A 26 14.43 -4.46 15.99
C ILE A 26 15.04 -5.71 15.37
N SER A 27 14.31 -6.80 15.47
CA SER A 27 14.58 -8.04 14.75
C SER A 27 13.41 -8.34 13.82
N PHE A 28 13.73 -8.47 12.54
CA PHE A 28 12.77 -8.78 11.49
C PHE A 28 12.86 -10.24 11.08
N ARG A 29 11.70 -10.89 11.02
CA ARG A 29 11.54 -12.20 10.39
C ARG A 29 10.38 -12.13 9.41
N GLU A 30 10.63 -12.61 8.20
CA GLU A 30 9.58 -12.71 7.20
C GLU A 30 8.43 -13.60 7.70
N PRO A 31 7.16 -13.20 7.54
CA PRO A 31 6.03 -14.01 7.94
C PRO A 31 6.04 -15.39 7.26
N SER A 32 5.72 -16.44 8.03
CA SER A 32 5.58 -17.79 7.48
C SER A 32 4.40 -17.90 6.52
N LYS A 33 4.36 -18.93 5.66
CA LYS A 33 3.21 -19.20 4.78
C LYS A 33 1.86 -19.25 5.51
N ARG A 34 1.85 -19.72 6.77
CA ARG A 34 0.63 -19.75 7.59
C ARG A 34 0.20 -18.34 7.98
N GLN A 35 1.15 -17.51 8.45
CA GLN A 35 0.90 -16.12 8.81
C GLN A 35 0.53 -15.28 7.57
N GLN A 36 1.17 -15.52 6.43
CA GLN A 36 0.80 -14.87 5.17
C GLN A 36 -0.63 -15.19 4.74
N ARG A 37 -1.14 -16.39 5.00
CA ARG A 37 -2.55 -16.73 4.73
C ARG A 37 -3.50 -16.04 5.69
N GLU A 38 -3.09 -15.84 6.93
CA GLU A 38 -3.84 -15.09 7.94
C GLU A 38 -3.92 -13.61 7.56
N ILE A 39 -2.83 -13.04 7.08
CA ILE A 39 -2.76 -11.66 6.54
C ILE A 39 -3.53 -11.54 5.21
N GLY A 40 -3.41 -12.50 4.30
CA GLY A 40 -3.79 -12.33 2.90
C GLY A 40 -5.26 -12.61 2.56
N LYS A 41 -5.96 -13.46 3.32
CA LYS A 41 -7.30 -13.96 2.93
C LYS A 41 -8.37 -12.87 2.79
N GLU A 42 -8.20 -11.72 3.42
CA GLU A 42 -9.16 -10.60 3.35
C GLU A 42 -8.59 -9.37 2.65
N ASN A 43 -7.28 -9.35 2.37
CA ASN A 43 -6.58 -8.20 1.80
C ASN A 43 -6.30 -8.31 0.30
N GLU A 44 -6.34 -9.52 -0.28
CA GLU A 44 -6.15 -9.71 -1.72
C GLU A 44 -7.22 -8.99 -2.55
N GLU A 45 -8.49 -9.05 -2.15
CA GLU A 45 -9.59 -8.35 -2.83
C GLU A 45 -9.42 -6.82 -2.75
N ILE A 46 -9.03 -6.31 -1.58
CA ILE A 46 -8.85 -4.87 -1.35
C ILE A 46 -7.63 -4.33 -2.12
N LEU A 47 -6.52 -5.07 -2.14
CA LEU A 47 -5.34 -4.74 -2.95
C LEU A 47 -5.64 -4.75 -4.46
N ASP A 48 -6.46 -5.69 -4.92
CA ASP A 48 -6.89 -5.74 -6.32
C ASP A 48 -7.79 -4.55 -6.68
N LEU A 49 -8.76 -4.22 -5.83
CA LEU A 49 -9.61 -3.04 -5.98
C LEU A 49 -8.80 -1.74 -5.97
N PHE A 50 -7.82 -1.61 -5.06
CA PHE A 50 -6.92 -0.46 -5.02
C PHE A 50 -6.14 -0.29 -6.32
N LYS A 51 -5.54 -1.38 -6.84
CA LYS A 51 -4.83 -1.36 -8.12
C LYS A 51 -5.75 -1.01 -9.29
N LYS A 52 -6.98 -1.53 -9.29
CA LYS A 52 -7.99 -1.19 -10.30
C LYS A 52 -8.39 0.29 -10.22
N SER A 53 -8.54 0.86 -9.02
CA SER A 53 -8.78 2.29 -8.81
C SER A 53 -7.67 3.13 -9.42
N GLN A 54 -6.39 2.83 -9.10
CA GLN A 54 -5.25 3.55 -9.67
C GLN A 54 -5.19 3.47 -11.21
N SER A 55 -5.55 2.32 -11.77
CA SER A 55 -5.63 2.14 -13.23
C SER A 55 -6.78 2.96 -13.85
N LEU A 56 -7.93 3.03 -13.18
CA LEU A 56 -9.05 3.87 -13.59
C LEU A 56 -8.72 5.35 -13.52
N ASP A 57 -8.06 5.81 -12.46
CA ASP A 57 -7.67 7.22 -12.31
C ASP A 57 -6.80 7.70 -13.48
N ARG A 58 -5.81 6.88 -13.87
CA ARG A 58 -4.98 7.19 -15.06
C ARG A 58 -5.80 7.23 -16.35
N ARG A 59 -6.79 6.34 -16.48
CA ARG A 59 -7.67 6.32 -17.66
C ARG A 59 -8.61 7.51 -17.68
N LEU A 60 -9.11 7.94 -16.53
CA LEU A 60 -9.92 9.15 -16.37
C LEU A 60 -9.12 10.37 -16.79
N GLU A 61 -7.93 10.57 -16.22
CA GLU A 61 -7.04 11.68 -16.55
C GLU A 61 -6.78 11.79 -18.07
N VAL A 62 -6.41 10.68 -18.71
CA VAL A 62 -6.18 10.65 -20.16
C VAL A 62 -7.45 10.96 -20.96
N THR A 63 -8.60 10.48 -20.50
CA THR A 63 -9.88 10.65 -21.21
C THR A 63 -10.43 12.07 -21.03
N GLU A 64 -10.27 12.66 -19.85
CA GLU A 64 -10.60 14.07 -19.56
C GLU A 64 -9.75 15.01 -20.42
N ALA A 65 -8.45 14.77 -20.51
CA ALA A 65 -7.56 15.52 -21.38
C ALA A 65 -8.00 15.46 -22.85
N LYS A 66 -8.41 14.26 -23.33
CA LYS A 66 -8.97 14.09 -24.68
C LYS A 66 -10.27 14.84 -24.88
N VAL A 67 -11.18 14.81 -23.91
CA VAL A 67 -12.43 15.58 -23.96
C VAL A 67 -12.14 17.08 -24.08
N SER A 68 -11.17 17.59 -23.31
CA SER A 68 -10.76 19.00 -23.40
C SER A 68 -10.20 19.35 -24.79
N ALA A 69 -9.28 18.55 -25.32
CA ALA A 69 -8.71 18.76 -26.65
C ALA A 69 -9.78 18.69 -27.76
N LEU A 70 -10.73 17.75 -27.67
CA LEU A 70 -11.81 17.63 -28.65
C LEU A 70 -12.81 18.80 -28.60
N LYS A 71 -13.01 19.42 -27.42
CA LYS A 71 -13.79 20.65 -27.29
C LYS A 71 -13.11 21.81 -28.01
N GLU A 72 -11.79 21.96 -27.85
CA GLU A 72 -11.01 23.01 -28.52
C GLU A 72 -10.97 22.84 -30.04
N LEU A 73 -10.96 21.59 -30.53
CA LEU A 73 -10.99 21.26 -31.96
C LEU A 73 -12.40 21.26 -32.57
N GLU A 74 -13.44 21.54 -31.79
CA GLU A 74 -14.85 21.53 -32.20
C GLU A 74 -15.32 20.22 -32.85
N ASN A 75 -14.66 19.09 -32.53
CA ASN A 75 -14.97 17.79 -33.12
C ASN A 75 -16.11 17.08 -32.36
N ALA A 76 -17.34 17.54 -32.61
CA ALA A 76 -18.54 17.12 -31.88
C ALA A 76 -18.82 15.60 -31.89
N LYS A 77 -18.49 14.91 -32.99
CA LYS A 77 -18.79 13.47 -33.16
C LYS A 77 -17.89 12.61 -32.28
N GLU A 78 -16.59 12.90 -32.28
CA GLU A 78 -15.64 12.20 -31.39
C GLU A 78 -15.86 12.61 -29.94
N LEU A 79 -16.13 13.88 -29.68
CA LEU A 79 -16.42 14.40 -28.34
C LEU A 79 -17.56 13.63 -27.66
N LEU A 80 -18.69 13.39 -28.35
CA LEU A 80 -19.82 12.63 -27.80
C LEU A 80 -19.43 11.19 -27.45
N THR A 81 -18.58 10.57 -28.27
CA THR A 81 -18.15 9.18 -28.06
C THR A 81 -17.19 9.09 -26.87
N THR A 82 -16.23 10.02 -26.79
CA THR A 82 -15.28 10.10 -25.67
C THR A 82 -15.98 10.47 -24.36
N ALA A 83 -16.96 11.39 -24.38
CA ALA A 83 -17.75 11.75 -23.20
C ALA A 83 -18.54 10.55 -22.64
N LYS A 84 -19.20 9.75 -23.50
CA LYS A 84 -19.87 8.51 -23.05
C LYS A 84 -18.89 7.51 -22.43
N SER A 85 -17.67 7.42 -22.96
CA SER A 85 -16.64 6.57 -22.37
C SER A 85 -16.19 7.11 -21.01
N LEU A 86 -16.13 8.44 -20.85
CA LEU A 86 -15.78 9.09 -19.59
C LEU A 86 -16.84 8.81 -18.52
N ASP A 87 -18.13 8.95 -18.85
CA ASP A 87 -19.23 8.62 -17.92
C ASP A 87 -19.14 7.17 -17.43
N LYS A 88 -18.85 6.23 -18.34
CA LYS A 88 -18.66 4.83 -17.96
C LYS A 88 -17.48 4.63 -17.00
N LEU A 89 -16.37 5.36 -17.20
CA LEU A 89 -15.22 5.27 -16.31
C LEU A 89 -15.52 5.81 -14.91
N TYR A 90 -16.34 6.87 -14.79
CA TYR A 90 -16.80 7.34 -13.48
C TYR A 90 -17.70 6.32 -12.79
N ILE A 91 -18.67 5.73 -13.51
CA ILE A 91 -19.51 4.65 -12.95
C ILE A 91 -18.65 3.46 -12.48
N ASP A 92 -17.67 3.04 -13.28
CA ASP A 92 -16.76 1.96 -12.92
C ASP A 92 -15.93 2.32 -11.67
N ARG A 93 -15.53 3.60 -11.51
CA ARG A 93 -14.81 4.10 -10.34
C ARG A 93 -15.69 4.08 -9.09
N ASP A 94 -16.90 4.61 -9.18
CA ASP A 94 -17.86 4.65 -8.07
C ASP A 94 -18.15 3.22 -7.56
N ASN A 95 -18.37 2.27 -8.47
CA ASN A 95 -18.58 0.86 -8.10
C ASN A 95 -17.37 0.25 -7.37
N ILE A 96 -16.14 0.63 -7.75
CA ILE A 96 -14.93 0.16 -7.07
C ILE A 96 -14.80 0.83 -5.71
N GLU A 97 -15.10 2.11 -5.59
CA GLU A 97 -15.03 2.86 -4.34
C GLU A 97 -16.07 2.34 -3.33
N ASP A 98 -17.32 2.14 -3.75
CA ASP A 98 -18.36 1.53 -2.93
C ASP A 98 -17.93 0.14 -2.44
N ARG A 99 -17.41 -0.70 -3.35
CA ARG A 99 -16.93 -2.03 -2.99
C ARG A 99 -15.71 -1.98 -2.05
N PHE A 100 -14.83 -1.00 -2.24
CA PHE A 100 -13.66 -0.79 -1.39
C PHE A 100 -14.10 -0.40 0.02
N ILE A 101 -15.08 0.51 0.14
CA ILE A 101 -15.67 0.92 1.42
C ILE A 101 -16.38 -0.25 2.10
N ASP A 102 -17.18 -1.02 1.36
CA ASP A 102 -17.89 -2.21 1.88
C ASP A 102 -16.95 -3.25 2.51
N LEU A 103 -15.72 -3.35 1.99
CA LEU A 103 -14.70 -4.27 2.48
C LEU A 103 -13.89 -3.69 3.66
N GLY A 104 -14.24 -2.50 4.15
CA GLY A 104 -13.54 -1.80 5.24
C GLY A 104 -12.42 -0.86 4.77
N GLY A 105 -12.24 -0.73 3.45
CA GLY A 105 -11.35 0.22 2.80
C GLY A 105 -9.92 0.21 3.33
N PHE A 106 -9.39 1.41 3.56
CA PHE A 106 -8.02 1.60 4.05
C PHE A 106 -7.80 1.03 5.44
N GLU A 107 -8.81 1.03 6.33
CA GLU A 107 -8.65 0.50 7.69
C GLU A 107 -8.32 -1.00 7.66
N LYS A 108 -8.94 -1.76 6.77
CA LYS A 108 -8.63 -3.18 6.58
C LYS A 108 -7.19 -3.42 6.09
N MET A 109 -6.70 -2.56 5.18
CA MET A 109 -5.30 -2.61 4.74
C MET A 109 -4.32 -2.23 5.86
N LEU A 110 -4.70 -1.29 6.72
CA LEU A 110 -3.94 -0.94 7.92
C LEU A 110 -3.91 -2.10 8.92
N GLU A 111 -5.03 -2.79 9.14
CA GLU A 111 -5.09 -4.01 9.95
C GLU A 111 -4.13 -5.10 9.42
N ALA A 112 -4.07 -5.30 8.11
CA ALA A 112 -3.12 -6.20 7.47
C ALA A 112 -1.67 -5.86 7.83
N SER A 113 -1.36 -4.57 7.78
CA SER A 113 -0.01 -4.03 8.01
C SER A 113 0.35 -4.12 9.49
N ARG A 114 -0.61 -3.81 10.40
CA ARG A 114 -0.51 -4.04 11.85
C ARG A 114 -0.27 -5.51 12.18
N LEU A 115 -1.02 -6.42 11.56
CA LEU A 115 -0.89 -7.86 11.78
C LEU A 115 0.47 -8.37 11.26
N THR A 116 0.90 -7.88 10.09
CA THR A 116 2.22 -8.17 9.53
C THR A 116 3.32 -7.71 10.48
N PHE A 117 3.25 -6.47 10.99
CA PHE A 117 4.17 -5.96 11.99
C PHE A 117 4.19 -6.86 13.24
N GLY A 118 3.02 -7.23 13.76
CA GLY A 118 2.87 -8.10 14.92
C GLY A 118 3.60 -9.43 14.77
N HIS A 119 3.54 -10.03 13.57
CA HIS A 119 4.19 -11.30 13.26
C HIS A 119 5.67 -11.19 12.86
N ALA A 120 6.04 -10.11 12.20
CA ALA A 120 7.35 -9.97 11.55
C ALA A 120 8.37 -9.23 12.41
N VAL A 121 7.92 -8.32 13.26
CA VAL A 121 8.78 -7.47 14.08
C VAL A 121 8.81 -7.98 15.52
N SER A 122 10.02 -8.02 16.08
CA SER A 122 10.34 -8.41 17.44
C SER A 122 11.54 -7.60 17.94
N GLY A 123 11.91 -7.74 19.20
CA GLY A 123 13.06 -7.03 19.79
C GLY A 123 12.66 -6.01 20.84
N GLU A 124 13.68 -5.37 21.42
CA GLU A 124 13.56 -4.44 22.54
C GLU A 124 12.71 -3.22 22.20
N ASP A 125 12.95 -2.62 21.03
CA ASP A 125 12.28 -1.39 20.61
C ASP A 125 10.96 -1.64 19.86
N LYS A 126 10.41 -2.86 19.85
CA LYS A 126 9.17 -3.17 19.10
C LYS A 126 8.01 -2.28 19.53
N ASP A 127 7.77 -2.17 20.83
CA ASP A 127 6.62 -1.42 21.34
C ASP A 127 6.81 0.09 21.11
N ARG A 128 8.03 0.62 21.31
CA ARG A 128 8.36 2.01 20.97
C ARG A 128 8.16 2.30 19.48
N LEU A 129 8.57 1.39 18.60
CA LEU A 129 8.36 1.53 17.16
C LEU A 129 6.88 1.48 16.81
N ARG A 130 6.10 0.63 17.48
CA ARG A 130 4.64 0.58 17.32
C ARG A 130 4.01 1.94 17.65
N ASP A 131 4.35 2.49 18.81
CA ASP A 131 3.80 3.75 19.29
C ASP A 131 4.21 4.91 18.35
N PHE A 132 5.45 4.91 17.84
CA PHE A 132 5.90 5.87 16.83
C PHE A 132 5.10 5.75 15.52
N ILE A 133 4.86 4.53 15.04
CA ILE A 133 4.07 4.32 13.82
C ILE A 133 2.65 4.84 14.01
N GLU A 134 2.03 4.55 15.14
CA GLU A 134 0.64 4.94 15.42
C GLU A 134 0.44 6.45 15.60
N ASP A 135 1.46 7.16 16.07
CA ASP A 135 1.42 8.61 16.28
C ASP A 135 1.84 9.41 15.04
N GLN A 136 2.86 8.95 14.31
CA GLN A 136 3.58 9.80 13.34
C GLN A 136 3.79 9.19 11.96
N SER A 137 3.35 7.95 11.73
CA SER A 137 3.67 7.26 10.47
C SER A 137 2.58 6.28 10.01
N ASP A 138 2.94 5.43 9.05
CA ASP A 138 2.09 4.38 8.52
C ASP A 138 2.84 3.05 8.57
N TYR A 139 2.16 2.00 9.05
CA TYR A 139 2.70 0.64 9.13
C TYR A 139 3.22 0.16 7.77
N SER A 140 2.56 0.52 6.67
CA SER A 140 2.95 0.12 5.32
C SER A 140 4.32 0.69 4.91
N ILE A 141 4.60 1.95 5.27
CA ILE A 141 5.85 2.65 4.96
C ILE A 141 6.99 2.01 5.75
N ILE A 142 6.84 1.91 7.06
CA ILE A 142 7.88 1.36 7.94
C ILE A 142 8.14 -0.12 7.62
N MET A 143 7.10 -0.93 7.40
CA MET A 143 7.28 -2.33 7.02
C MET A 143 7.93 -2.49 5.65
N GLY A 144 7.66 -1.58 4.70
CA GLY A 144 8.35 -1.52 3.41
C GLY A 144 9.86 -1.30 3.58
N ALA A 145 10.24 -0.28 4.35
CA ALA A 145 11.65 0.04 4.62
C ALA A 145 12.39 -1.11 5.34
N ILE A 146 11.77 -1.71 6.37
CA ILE A 146 12.34 -2.86 7.08
C ILE A 146 12.58 -4.05 6.12
N ALA A 147 11.59 -4.35 5.27
CA ALA A 147 11.67 -5.48 4.37
C ALA A 147 12.73 -5.28 3.27
N GLU A 148 12.93 -4.05 2.80
CA GLU A 148 13.97 -3.68 1.85
C GLU A 148 15.37 -3.83 2.46
N ASP A 149 15.62 -3.22 3.62
CA ASP A 149 16.91 -3.34 4.33
C ASP A 149 17.23 -4.81 4.66
N ALA A 150 16.25 -5.56 5.16
CA ALA A 150 16.44 -6.97 5.47
C ALA A 150 16.73 -7.84 4.23
N LYS A 151 16.25 -7.45 3.03
CA LYS A 151 16.61 -8.11 1.77
C LYS A 151 18.04 -7.77 1.36
N GLU A 152 18.45 -6.50 1.45
CA GLU A 152 19.81 -6.08 1.14
C GLU A 152 20.85 -6.77 2.01
N GLN A 153 20.59 -6.90 3.32
CA GLN A 153 21.48 -7.60 4.25
C GLN A 153 21.60 -9.11 3.97
N ARG A 154 20.61 -9.73 3.32
CA ARG A 154 20.65 -11.16 2.94
C ARG A 154 21.28 -11.41 1.57
N GLY A 155 21.36 -10.37 0.73
CA GLY A 155 21.99 -10.42 -0.58
C GLY A 155 23.49 -10.09 -0.57
N LYS A 156 24.02 -9.64 0.57
CA LYS A 156 25.44 -9.46 0.86
C LYS A 156 25.99 -10.67 1.61
#